data_AF-A0A7Y4WJR0-F1
#
_entry.id   AF-A0A7Y4WJR0-F1
#
_cell.length_a   1.000
_cell.length_b   1.000
_cell.length_c   1.000
_cell.angle_alpha   90.00
_cell.angle_beta   90.00
_cell.angle_gamma   90.00
#
_symmetry.space_group_name_H-M   'P 1'
#
loop_
_entity.id
_entity.type
_entity.pdbx_description
1 polymer ?
#
loop_
_entity_poly.entity_id
_entity_poly.type
_entity_poly.pdbx_seq_one_letter_code
_entity_poly.pdbx_strand_id
1 'polypeptide(L)'
;ALAFAFGGGGGGADPLEPPPPVNTEFAGVLLRVGLGAETLAAAGISAEQVPALVAALQRSYTAAATASRDEAFITAKQTHDRLRRLVTSGKGTRDDVVTLRAAEATLAAATTQRESYLAGLRTAALATVTEGQRTLVNRIRANESWRLPTQYLVKDRSEAQWVELRDLLAAQRIHAEDAEAAFPAEAQGRLAAIDAESEIATAKVNRDAGIAAVQTAWNAAAD
;
A
#
# COMPACT_ATOMS: atom_id res chain seq x y z
N ALA A 1 4.61 -12.26 8.70
CA ALA A 1 5.62 -11.83 7.72
C ALA A 1 6.41 -13.08 7.34
N LEU A 2 6.20 -13.60 6.14
CA LEU A 2 7.00 -14.70 5.60
C LEU A 2 8.17 -14.06 4.88
N ALA A 3 9.37 -14.17 5.45
CA ALA A 3 10.61 -13.72 4.85
C ALA A 3 10.98 -14.68 3.72
N PHE A 4 10.89 -14.22 2.47
CA PHE A 4 11.33 -14.97 1.30
C PHE A 4 12.82 -14.68 1.07
N ALA A 5 13.68 -15.59 1.50
CA ALA A 5 15.10 -15.59 1.19
C ALA A 5 15.30 -16.10 -0.24
N PHE A 6 15.53 -15.20 -1.19
CA PHE A 6 15.99 -15.57 -2.54
C PHE A 6 17.49 -15.91 -2.49
N GLY A 7 17.80 -17.21 -2.46
CA GLY A 7 19.17 -17.72 -2.54
C GLY A 7 19.74 -17.61 -3.95
N GLY A 8 20.64 -16.64 -4.15
CA GLY A 8 21.53 -16.55 -5.31
C GLY A 8 22.94 -16.26 -4.81
N GLY A 9 23.80 -17.29 -4.80
CA GLY A 9 25.16 -17.23 -4.27
C GLY A 9 26.05 -16.24 -5.01
N GLY A 10 26.29 -15.09 -4.38
CA GLY A 10 27.40 -14.19 -4.66
C GLY A 10 27.77 -13.54 -3.35
N GLY A 11 29.04 -13.67 -2.93
CA GLY A 11 29.56 -13.14 -1.66
C GLY A 11 29.64 -11.60 -1.60
N GLY A 12 28.53 -10.93 -1.89
CA GLY A 12 28.27 -9.56 -1.48
C GLY A 12 27.67 -9.59 -0.07
N ALA A 13 27.98 -8.58 0.74
CA ALA A 13 27.45 -8.44 2.10
C ALA A 13 25.94 -8.76 2.12
N ASP A 14 25.52 -9.66 3.01
CA ASP A 14 24.12 -10.00 3.19
C ASP A 14 23.31 -8.70 3.26
N PRO A 15 22.26 -8.54 2.42
CA PRO A 15 21.43 -7.36 2.47
C PRO A 15 20.91 -7.21 3.90
N LEU A 16 21.28 -6.11 4.55
CA LEU A 16 20.90 -5.84 5.92
C LEU A 16 19.39 -5.94 6.02
N GLU A 17 18.91 -6.90 6.82
CA GLU A 17 17.49 -7.07 7.07
C GLU A 17 16.94 -5.74 7.65
N PRO A 18 15.91 -5.15 7.04
CA PRO A 18 15.37 -3.89 7.52
C PRO A 18 14.82 -4.08 8.94
N PRO A 19 15.01 -3.11 9.86
CA PRO A 19 14.47 -3.23 11.20
C PRO A 19 12.93 -3.34 11.14
N PRO A 20 12.29 -4.04 12.09
CA PRO A 20 10.84 -4.14 12.11
C PRO A 20 10.21 -2.74 12.25
N PRO A 21 9.01 -2.53 11.67
CA PRO A 21 8.32 -1.25 11.80
C PRO A 21 7.90 -1.01 13.25
N VAL A 22 8.03 0.24 13.70
CA VAL A 22 7.54 0.67 15.02
C VAL A 22 6.01 0.64 15.06
N ASN A 23 5.46 0.29 16.23
CA ASN A 23 4.01 0.10 16.42
C ASN A 23 3.40 1.28 17.20
N THR A 24 3.55 2.48 16.65
CA THR A 24 2.90 3.70 17.17
C THR A 24 1.59 3.98 16.41
N GLU A 25 0.68 4.76 17.01
CA GLU A 25 -0.54 5.21 16.31
C GLU A 25 -0.20 5.97 15.02
N PHE A 26 0.84 6.80 15.08
CA PHE A 26 1.28 7.62 13.96
C PHE A 26 1.93 6.78 12.83
N ALA A 27 2.71 5.77 13.18
CA ALA A 27 3.19 4.76 12.24
C ALA A 27 2.03 4.06 11.50
N GLY A 28 0.96 3.72 12.23
CA GLY A 28 -0.28 3.20 11.64
C GLY A 28 -0.92 4.16 10.64
N VAL A 29 -0.89 5.48 10.89
CA VAL A 29 -1.39 6.50 9.97
C VAL A 29 -0.52 6.58 8.71
N LEU A 30 0.82 6.58 8.85
CA LEU A 30 1.76 6.57 7.72
C LEU A 30 1.50 5.38 6.77
N LEU A 31 1.29 4.19 7.33
CA LEU A 31 0.94 3.00 6.56
C LEU A 31 -0.43 3.16 5.87
N ARG A 32 -1.45 3.66 6.59
CA ARG A 32 -2.79 3.89 6.02
C ARG A 32 -2.82 4.91 4.88
N VAL A 33 -1.90 5.87 4.88
CA VAL A 33 -1.77 6.83 3.77
C VAL A 33 -0.86 6.30 2.66
N GLY A 34 -0.35 5.07 2.74
CA GLY A 34 0.50 4.44 1.73
C GLY A 34 1.92 5.04 1.68
N LEU A 35 2.47 5.39 2.84
CA LEU A 35 3.82 5.94 3.02
C LEU A 35 4.67 4.98 3.88
N GLY A 36 4.65 3.69 3.55
CA GLY A 36 5.55 2.69 4.14
C GLY A 36 6.94 2.72 3.53
N ALA A 37 7.96 2.24 4.27
CA ALA A 37 9.36 2.29 3.84
C ALA A 37 9.60 1.63 2.48
N GLU A 38 8.95 0.50 2.18
CA GLU A 38 9.05 -0.16 0.87
C GLU A 38 8.57 0.73 -0.27
N THR A 39 7.43 1.41 -0.11
CA THR A 39 6.89 2.32 -1.11
C THR A 39 7.82 3.52 -1.32
N LEU A 40 8.35 4.07 -0.23
CA LEU A 40 9.29 5.19 -0.28
C LEU A 40 10.59 4.80 -0.98
N ALA A 41 11.20 3.67 -0.59
CA ALA A 41 12.43 3.17 -1.17
C ALA A 41 12.26 2.81 -2.66
N ALA A 42 11.18 2.11 -3.03
CA ALA A 42 10.89 1.78 -4.44
C ALA A 42 10.66 3.04 -5.30
N ALA A 43 10.08 4.10 -4.72
CA ALA A 43 9.93 5.39 -5.39
C ALA A 43 11.23 6.21 -5.45
N GLY A 44 12.34 5.70 -4.91
CA GLY A 44 13.64 6.40 -4.87
C GLY A 44 13.68 7.55 -3.88
N ILE A 45 12.87 7.52 -2.82
CA ILE A 45 12.95 8.48 -1.70
C ILE A 45 14.06 8.01 -0.76
N SER A 46 15.07 8.85 -0.54
CA SER A 46 16.22 8.51 0.29
C SER A 46 15.91 8.68 1.79
N ALA A 47 16.73 8.06 2.64
CA ALA A 47 16.58 8.13 4.10
C ALA A 47 16.65 9.58 4.62
N GLU A 48 17.44 10.44 3.99
CA GLU A 48 17.59 11.86 4.34
C GLU A 48 16.32 12.68 4.06
N GLN A 49 15.48 12.24 3.12
CA GLN A 49 14.21 12.91 2.78
C GLN A 49 13.08 12.52 3.74
N VAL A 50 13.17 11.35 4.39
CA VAL A 50 12.08 10.80 5.23
C VAL A 50 11.69 11.73 6.39
N PRO A 51 12.61 12.32 7.17
CA PRO A 51 12.23 13.19 8.28
C PRO A 51 11.40 14.41 7.84
N ALA A 52 11.76 15.05 6.72
CA ALA A 52 11.03 16.20 6.21
C ALA A 52 9.61 15.84 5.76
N LEU A 53 9.46 14.69 5.09
CA LEU A 53 8.17 14.14 4.66
C LEU A 53 7.27 13.82 5.86
N VAL A 54 7.81 13.17 6.88
CA VAL A 54 7.06 12.80 8.09
C VAL A 54 6.68 14.04 8.90
N ALA A 55 7.58 15.00 9.09
CA ALA A 55 7.29 16.26 9.76
C ALA A 55 6.23 17.10 9.02
N ALA A 56 6.19 17.05 7.68
CA ALA A 56 5.16 17.73 6.90
C ALA A 56 3.77 17.11 7.12
N LEU A 57 3.68 15.79 7.21
CA LEU A 57 2.44 15.10 7.56
C LEU A 57 2.02 15.41 9.00
N GLN A 58 2.96 15.34 9.95
CA GLN A 58 2.72 15.54 11.38
C GLN A 58 2.11 16.91 11.68
N ARG A 59 2.52 17.97 10.96
CA ARG A 59 1.92 19.32 11.07
C ARG A 59 0.43 19.37 10.74
N SER A 60 -0.06 18.46 9.92
CA SER A 60 -1.47 18.37 9.51
C SER A 60 -2.24 17.29 10.28
N TYR A 61 -1.54 16.45 11.03
CA TYR A 61 -2.10 15.31 11.75
C TYR A 61 -2.53 15.69 13.15
N THR A 62 -3.73 15.23 13.54
CA THR A 62 -4.11 15.16 14.94
C THR A 62 -4.78 13.80 15.22
N ALA A 63 -4.44 13.17 16.34
CA ALA A 63 -5.02 11.88 16.74
C ALA A 63 -6.55 11.98 16.88
N ALA A 64 -7.04 13.04 17.53
CA ALA A 64 -8.47 13.29 17.70
C ALA A 64 -9.25 13.40 16.36
N ALA A 65 -8.68 14.07 15.36
CA ALA A 65 -9.31 14.19 14.04
C ALA A 65 -9.42 12.83 13.33
N THR A 66 -8.40 11.99 13.47
CA THR A 66 -8.36 10.64 12.88
C THR A 66 -9.37 9.74 13.57
N ALA A 67 -9.33 9.68 14.90
CA ALA A 67 -10.23 8.88 15.72
C ALA A 67 -11.70 9.25 15.48
N SER A 68 -12.03 10.54 15.49
CA SER A 68 -13.41 11.02 15.24
C SER A 68 -13.94 10.61 13.86
N ARG A 69 -13.12 10.67 12.81
CA ARG A 69 -13.53 10.27 11.45
C ARG A 69 -13.68 8.76 11.31
N ASP A 70 -12.80 7.99 11.96
CA ASP A 70 -12.91 6.54 11.98
C ASP A 70 -14.16 6.08 12.75
N GLU A 71 -14.46 6.69 13.90
CA GLU A 71 -15.67 6.42 14.68
C GLU A 71 -16.93 6.75 13.87
N ALA A 72 -16.98 7.92 13.21
CA ALA A 72 -18.11 8.30 12.36
C ALA A 72 -18.35 7.27 11.23
N PHE A 73 -17.27 6.79 10.57
CA PHE A 73 -17.36 5.76 9.55
C PHE A 73 -17.87 4.43 10.11
N ILE A 74 -17.34 3.97 11.25
CA ILE A 74 -17.73 2.70 11.88
C ILE A 74 -19.20 2.74 12.29
N THR A 75 -19.65 3.80 12.97
CA THR A 75 -21.05 3.96 13.40
C THR A 75 -22.00 4.03 12.22
N ALA A 76 -21.65 4.79 11.17
CA ALA A 76 -22.45 4.87 9.95
C ALA A 76 -22.57 3.50 9.25
N LYS A 77 -21.45 2.76 9.16
CA LYS A 77 -21.41 1.43 8.55
C LYS A 77 -22.25 0.41 9.32
N GLN A 78 -22.12 0.36 10.64
CA GLN A 78 -22.91 -0.53 11.48
C GLN A 78 -24.42 -0.25 11.36
N THR A 79 -24.80 1.03 11.34
CA THR A 79 -26.20 1.46 11.16
C THR A 79 -26.74 1.03 9.81
N HIS A 80 -26.00 1.29 8.73
CA HIS A 80 -26.33 0.86 7.37
C HIS A 80 -26.49 -0.67 7.29
N ASP A 81 -25.50 -1.43 7.76
CA ASP A 81 -25.49 -2.89 7.63
C ASP A 81 -26.60 -3.55 8.48
N ARG A 82 -27.00 -2.94 9.61
CA ARG A 82 -28.16 -3.36 10.40
C ARG A 82 -29.46 -3.14 9.64
N LEU A 83 -29.69 -1.93 9.11
CA LEU A 83 -30.92 -1.58 8.38
C LEU A 83 -31.05 -2.36 7.08
N ARG A 84 -29.94 -2.53 6.34
CA ARG A 84 -29.91 -3.32 5.10
C ARG A 84 -30.35 -4.76 5.36
N ARG A 85 -29.86 -5.39 6.44
CA ARG A 85 -30.29 -6.75 6.83
C ARG A 85 -31.77 -6.80 7.21
N LEU A 86 -32.26 -5.82 7.98
CA LEU A 86 -33.66 -5.73 8.37
C LEU A 86 -34.59 -5.66 7.14
N VAL A 87 -34.30 -4.73 6.22
CA VAL A 87 -35.07 -4.54 4.97
C VAL A 87 -34.99 -5.78 4.06
N THR A 88 -33.77 -6.32 3.83
CA THR A 88 -33.57 -7.48 2.95
C THR A 88 -34.25 -8.75 3.48
N SER A 89 -34.38 -8.88 4.81
CA SER A 89 -35.07 -10.02 5.44
C SER A 89 -36.61 -9.96 5.35
N GLY A 90 -37.18 -8.89 4.79
CA GLY A 90 -38.64 -8.67 4.74
C GLY A 90 -39.28 -8.29 6.09
N LYS A 91 -38.47 -8.15 7.15
CA LYS A 91 -38.94 -7.71 8.48
C LYS A 91 -38.97 -6.19 8.65
N GLY A 92 -38.45 -5.44 7.66
CA GLY A 92 -38.44 -3.99 7.67
C GLY A 92 -39.79 -3.38 7.31
N THR A 93 -40.11 -2.26 7.93
CA THR A 93 -41.25 -1.40 7.62
C THR A 93 -40.93 -0.43 6.48
N ARG A 94 -41.93 0.33 6.01
CA ARG A 94 -41.73 1.42 5.05
C ARG A 94 -40.79 2.50 5.61
N ASP A 95 -40.87 2.78 6.91
CA ASP A 95 -40.02 3.75 7.59
C ASP A 95 -38.55 3.27 7.69
N ASP A 96 -38.33 1.96 7.83
CA ASP A 96 -36.98 1.38 7.79
C ASP A 96 -36.32 1.54 6.41
N VAL A 97 -37.11 1.47 5.32
CA VAL A 97 -36.59 1.73 3.96
C VAL A 97 -36.17 3.19 3.80
N VAL A 98 -36.94 4.14 4.34
CA VAL A 98 -36.58 5.57 4.34
C VAL A 98 -35.31 5.78 5.18
N THR A 99 -35.25 5.16 6.36
CA THR A 99 -34.08 5.24 7.26
C THR A 99 -32.84 4.63 6.63
N LEU A 100 -32.96 3.53 5.89
CA LEU A 100 -31.86 2.92 5.16
C LEU A 100 -31.25 3.89 4.13
N ARG A 101 -32.08 4.59 3.34
CA ARG A 101 -31.59 5.59 2.38
C ARG A 101 -30.84 6.74 3.07
N ALA A 102 -31.32 7.18 4.23
CA ALA A 102 -30.62 8.19 5.03
C ALA A 102 -29.26 7.65 5.58
N ALA A 103 -29.22 6.38 5.98
CA ALA A 103 -28.00 5.71 6.43
C ALA A 103 -26.99 5.52 5.30
N GLU A 104 -27.43 5.23 4.07
CA GLU A 104 -26.58 5.18 2.87
C GLU A 104 -25.89 6.53 2.62
N ALA A 105 -26.65 7.64 2.66
CA ALA A 105 -26.09 8.98 2.51
C ALA A 105 -25.09 9.32 3.63
N THR A 106 -25.40 8.93 4.87
CA THR A 106 -24.51 9.13 6.03
C THR A 106 -23.21 8.35 5.88
N LEU A 107 -23.27 7.09 5.44
CA LEU A 107 -22.09 6.25 5.19
C LEU A 107 -21.22 6.84 4.07
N ALA A 108 -21.83 7.29 2.97
CA ALA A 108 -21.10 7.93 1.87
C ALA A 108 -20.38 9.21 2.32
N ALA A 109 -21.05 10.05 3.14
CA ALA A 109 -20.46 11.25 3.70
C ALA A 109 -19.29 10.94 4.65
N ALA A 110 -19.46 9.99 5.58
CA ALA A 110 -18.41 9.58 6.51
C ALA A 110 -17.19 8.98 5.78
N THR A 111 -17.43 8.18 4.73
CA THR A 111 -16.38 7.63 3.86
C THR A 111 -15.60 8.76 3.18
N THR A 112 -16.30 9.70 2.54
CA THR A 112 -15.68 10.85 1.86
C THR A 112 -14.86 11.70 2.82
N GLN A 113 -15.37 11.99 4.02
CA GLN A 113 -14.64 12.79 5.03
C GLN A 113 -13.36 12.09 5.51
N ARG A 114 -13.42 10.79 5.75
CA ARG A 114 -12.28 9.98 6.15
C ARG A 114 -11.22 9.93 5.05
N GLU A 115 -11.63 9.63 3.81
CA GLU A 115 -10.74 9.56 2.66
C GLU A 115 -10.10 10.90 2.33
N SER A 116 -10.88 11.99 2.35
CA SER A 116 -10.37 13.35 2.10
C SER A 116 -9.32 13.77 3.13
N TYR A 117 -9.52 13.42 4.40
CA TYR A 117 -8.55 13.68 5.44
C TYR A 117 -7.24 12.91 5.23
N LEU A 118 -7.32 11.60 4.96
CA LEU A 118 -6.14 10.78 4.67
C LEU A 118 -5.41 11.23 3.38
N ALA A 119 -6.16 11.66 2.36
CA ALA A 119 -5.59 12.24 1.14
C ALA A 119 -4.90 13.59 1.41
N GLY A 120 -5.47 14.42 2.29
CA GLY A 120 -4.85 15.66 2.75
C GLY A 120 -3.51 15.42 3.47
N LEU A 121 -3.47 14.47 4.41
CA LEU A 121 -2.24 14.07 5.10
C LEU A 121 -1.15 13.61 4.12
N ARG A 122 -1.53 12.76 3.16
CA ARG A 122 -0.61 12.29 2.11
C ARG A 122 -0.10 13.44 1.25
N THR A 123 -0.99 14.34 0.83
CA THR A 123 -0.63 15.50 0.00
C THR A 123 0.37 16.40 0.73
N ALA A 124 0.16 16.64 2.02
CA ALA A 124 1.10 17.40 2.86
C ALA A 124 2.49 16.73 2.92
N ALA A 125 2.53 15.40 3.10
CA ALA A 125 3.78 14.64 3.13
C ALA A 125 4.54 14.74 1.79
N LEU A 126 3.85 14.47 0.68
CA LEU A 126 4.43 14.42 -0.67
C LEU A 126 4.73 15.81 -1.27
N ALA A 127 4.39 16.90 -0.57
CA ALA A 127 4.79 18.25 -0.96
C ALA A 127 6.32 18.47 -0.85
N THR A 128 7.01 17.63 -0.08
CA THR A 128 8.46 17.75 0.22
C THR A 128 9.36 17.00 -0.76
N VAL A 129 8.79 16.17 -1.64
CA VAL A 129 9.52 15.33 -2.59
C VAL A 129 9.35 15.83 -4.02
N THR A 130 10.18 15.32 -4.93
CA THR A 130 10.11 15.66 -6.36
C THR A 130 8.80 15.16 -6.99
N GLU A 131 8.38 15.78 -8.10
CA GLU A 131 7.18 15.36 -8.83
C GLU A 131 7.27 13.92 -9.35
N GLY A 132 8.46 13.48 -9.77
CA GLY A 132 8.71 12.10 -10.18
C GLY A 132 8.50 11.10 -9.03
N GLN A 133 9.07 11.37 -7.86
CA GLN A 133 8.87 10.55 -6.66
C GLN A 133 7.38 10.51 -6.25
N ARG A 134 6.71 11.67 -6.25
CA ARG A 134 5.27 11.77 -5.97
C ARG A 134 4.44 10.93 -6.93
N THR A 135 4.73 10.99 -8.22
CA THR A 135 4.06 10.19 -9.26
C THR A 135 4.22 8.70 -8.99
N LEU A 136 5.43 8.23 -8.67
CA LEU A 136 5.70 6.83 -8.37
C LEU A 136 4.96 6.36 -7.11
N VAL A 137 5.01 7.12 -6.01
CA VAL A 137 4.31 6.78 -4.77
C VAL A 137 2.80 6.70 -5.00
N ASN A 138 2.22 7.64 -5.78
CA ASN A 138 0.79 7.63 -6.12
C ASN A 138 0.41 6.44 -7.01
N ARG A 139 1.27 6.08 -7.96
CA ARG A 139 1.04 4.92 -8.82
C ARG A 139 1.11 3.60 -8.05
N ILE A 140 2.09 3.44 -7.16
CA ILE A 140 2.19 2.27 -6.27
C ILE A 140 0.88 2.10 -5.49
N ARG A 141 0.36 3.18 -4.91
CA ARG A 141 -0.90 3.16 -4.16
C ARG A 141 -2.11 2.83 -5.05
N ALA A 142 -2.18 3.38 -6.26
CA ALA A 142 -3.27 3.09 -7.19
C ALA A 142 -3.30 1.59 -7.59
N ASN A 143 -2.13 0.95 -7.64
CA ASN A 143 -1.97 -0.45 -8.04
C ASN A 143 -1.93 -1.43 -6.86
N GLU A 144 -2.02 -0.97 -5.61
CA GLU A 144 -1.89 -1.80 -4.40
C GLU A 144 -2.93 -2.94 -4.32
N SER A 145 -4.11 -2.75 -4.92
CA SER A 145 -5.17 -3.77 -4.97
C SER A 145 -4.77 -5.07 -5.67
N TRP A 146 -3.75 -5.04 -6.53
CA TRP A 146 -3.19 -6.22 -7.20
C TRP A 146 -2.39 -7.12 -6.29
N ARG A 147 -1.95 -6.63 -5.12
CA ARG A 147 -1.17 -7.37 -4.12
C ARG A 147 0.09 -8.03 -4.69
N LEU A 148 0.74 -7.36 -5.63
CA LEU A 148 2.01 -7.78 -6.22
C LEU A 148 3.19 -7.11 -5.48
N PRO A 149 4.41 -7.63 -5.59
CA PRO A 149 5.60 -6.97 -5.04
C PRO A 149 5.72 -5.51 -5.50
N THR A 150 6.12 -4.63 -4.58
CA THR A 150 6.10 -3.16 -4.73
C THR A 150 6.78 -2.66 -6.01
N GLN A 151 7.86 -3.30 -6.47
CA GLN A 151 8.57 -2.89 -7.69
C GLN A 151 7.72 -3.02 -8.95
N TYR A 152 6.72 -3.90 -8.99
CA TYR A 152 5.84 -4.06 -10.14
C TYR A 152 4.70 -3.05 -10.15
N LEU A 153 4.37 -2.45 -8.99
CA LEU A 153 3.27 -1.50 -8.83
C LEU A 153 3.61 -0.10 -9.38
N VAL A 154 4.87 0.13 -9.77
CA VAL A 154 5.38 1.41 -10.28
C VAL A 154 5.03 1.71 -11.73
N LYS A 155 4.29 0.82 -12.42
CA LYS A 155 3.89 1.03 -13.80
C LYS A 155 2.47 0.52 -14.05
N ASP A 156 1.68 1.37 -14.69
CA ASP A 156 0.29 1.09 -15.03
C ASP A 156 0.21 0.04 -16.14
N ARG A 157 -0.75 -0.87 -16.01
CA ARG A 157 -0.98 -2.02 -16.89
C ARG A 157 -2.47 -2.23 -17.09
N SER A 158 -2.80 -2.89 -18.19
CA SER A 158 -4.16 -3.42 -18.37
C SER A 158 -4.43 -4.56 -17.39
N GLU A 159 -5.70 -4.85 -17.13
CA GLU A 159 -6.10 -6.00 -16.31
C GLU A 159 -5.50 -7.31 -16.82
N ALA A 160 -5.47 -7.53 -18.14
CA ALA A 160 -4.87 -8.71 -18.74
C ALA A 160 -3.37 -8.83 -18.41
N GLN A 161 -2.62 -7.72 -18.48
CA GLN A 161 -1.20 -7.70 -18.13
C GLN A 161 -0.96 -7.93 -16.63
N TRP A 162 -1.86 -7.44 -15.76
CA TRP A 162 -1.76 -7.70 -14.33
C TRP A 162 -2.03 -9.17 -13.98
N VAL A 163 -3.05 -9.78 -14.60
CA VAL A 163 -3.34 -11.21 -14.44
C VAL A 163 -2.16 -12.04 -14.92
N GLU A 164 -1.60 -11.75 -16.10
CA GLU A 164 -0.42 -12.43 -16.62
C GLU A 164 0.77 -12.34 -15.65
N LEU A 165 1.10 -11.15 -15.15
CA LEU A 165 2.19 -10.99 -14.19
C LEU A 165 1.96 -11.80 -12.90
N ARG A 166 0.72 -11.81 -12.38
CA ARG A 166 0.38 -12.60 -11.19
C ARG A 166 0.58 -14.09 -11.45
N ASP A 167 0.19 -14.58 -12.62
CA ASP A 167 0.34 -15.99 -12.99
C ASP A 167 1.81 -16.37 -13.19
N LEU A 168 2.63 -15.49 -13.79
CA LEU A 168 4.08 -15.66 -13.90
C LEU A 168 4.75 -15.76 -12.53
N LEU A 169 4.40 -14.87 -11.59
CA LEU A 169 4.92 -14.89 -10.22
C LEU A 169 4.43 -16.11 -9.43
N ALA A 170 3.20 -16.55 -9.66
CA ALA A 170 2.68 -17.78 -9.04
C ALA A 170 3.45 -19.01 -9.54
N ALA A 171 3.70 -19.11 -10.84
CA ALA A 171 4.51 -20.19 -11.43
C ALA A 171 5.95 -20.19 -10.89
N GLN A 172 6.57 -19.01 -10.79
CA GLN A 172 7.90 -18.86 -10.19
C GLN A 172 7.91 -19.34 -8.73
N ARG A 173 6.91 -18.98 -7.93
CA ARG A 173 6.80 -19.41 -6.53
C ARG A 173 6.60 -20.93 -6.42
N ILE A 174 5.69 -21.50 -7.22
CA ILE A 174 5.45 -22.95 -7.23
C ILE A 174 6.75 -23.71 -7.56
N HIS A 175 7.51 -23.25 -8.56
CA HIS A 175 8.81 -23.82 -8.90
C HIS A 175 9.85 -23.70 -7.77
N ALA A 176 9.83 -22.61 -7.01
CA ALA A 176 10.74 -22.42 -5.88
C ALA A 176 10.38 -23.31 -4.67
N GLU A 177 9.10 -23.60 -4.47
CA GLU A 177 8.58 -24.45 -3.37
C GLU A 177 8.61 -25.95 -3.72
N ASP A 178 8.45 -26.29 -5.00
CA ASP A 178 8.42 -27.65 -5.53
C ASP A 178 9.51 -27.80 -6.60
N ALA A 179 10.61 -28.45 -6.24
CA ALA A 179 11.74 -28.69 -7.13
C ALA A 179 11.39 -29.58 -8.34
N GLU A 180 10.28 -30.34 -8.29
CA GLU A 180 9.79 -31.14 -9.42
C GLU A 180 8.91 -30.32 -10.37
N ALA A 181 8.34 -29.20 -9.91
CA ALA A 181 7.54 -28.32 -10.75
C ALA A 181 8.44 -27.55 -11.72
N ALA A 182 8.22 -27.73 -13.02
CA ALA A 182 8.94 -26.98 -14.04
C ALA A 182 8.43 -25.53 -14.09
N PHE A 183 9.35 -24.54 -14.08
CA PHE A 183 9.03 -23.18 -14.51
C PHE A 183 9.27 -23.07 -16.03
N PRO A 184 8.22 -23.01 -16.88
CA PRO A 184 8.42 -23.08 -18.33
C PRO A 184 9.33 -21.96 -18.84
N ALA A 185 10.26 -22.27 -19.76
CA ALA A 185 11.25 -21.33 -20.27
C ALA A 185 10.61 -20.07 -20.90
N GLU A 186 9.45 -20.20 -21.53
CA GLU A 186 8.70 -19.08 -22.07
C GLU A 186 8.19 -18.14 -20.96
N ALA A 187 7.69 -18.69 -19.85
CA ALA A 187 7.24 -17.93 -18.70
C ALA A 187 8.43 -17.24 -18.00
N GLN A 188 9.57 -17.92 -17.89
CA GLN A 188 10.83 -17.32 -17.41
C GLN A 188 11.23 -16.12 -18.28
N GLY A 189 11.25 -16.29 -19.60
CA GLY A 189 11.60 -15.22 -20.54
C GLY A 189 10.66 -14.02 -20.46
N ARG A 190 9.34 -14.25 -20.30
CA ARG A 190 8.36 -13.18 -20.12
C ARG A 190 8.53 -12.43 -18.81
N LEU A 191 8.73 -13.14 -17.70
CA LEU A 191 8.98 -12.50 -16.41
C LEU A 191 10.29 -11.68 -16.44
N ALA A 192 11.36 -12.25 -17.01
CA ALA A 192 12.63 -11.55 -17.18
C ALA A 192 12.49 -10.28 -18.05
N ALA A 193 11.65 -10.31 -19.09
CA ALA A 193 11.36 -9.12 -19.91
C ALA A 193 10.62 -8.04 -19.11
N ILE A 194 9.67 -8.42 -18.24
CA ILE A 194 8.97 -7.48 -17.34
C ILE A 194 9.96 -6.90 -16.32
N ASP A 195 10.83 -7.72 -15.73
CA ASP A 195 11.88 -7.29 -14.80
C ASP A 195 12.87 -6.32 -15.44
N ALA A 196 13.14 -6.47 -16.74
CA ALA A 196 14.03 -5.61 -17.51
C ALA A 196 13.39 -4.26 -17.92
N GLU A 197 12.08 -4.08 -17.72
CA GLU A 197 11.46 -2.77 -17.96
C GLU A 197 12.09 -1.72 -17.04
N SER A 198 12.50 -0.59 -17.61
CA SER A 198 13.32 0.42 -16.92
C SER A 198 12.75 0.87 -15.57
N GLU A 199 11.44 1.10 -15.50
CA GLU A 199 10.77 1.58 -14.29
C GLU A 199 10.79 0.52 -13.17
N ILE A 200 10.61 -0.76 -13.53
CA ILE A 200 10.64 -1.89 -12.59
C ILE A 200 12.07 -2.14 -12.14
N ALA A 201 13.02 -2.19 -13.07
CA ALA A 201 14.43 -2.38 -12.77
C ALA A 201 14.95 -1.27 -11.83
N THR A 202 14.65 -0.01 -12.11
CA THR A 202 15.01 1.12 -11.24
C THR A 202 14.35 1.02 -9.88
N ALA A 203 13.04 0.72 -9.80
CA ALA A 203 12.35 0.59 -8.52
C ALA A 203 12.92 -0.55 -7.66
N LYS A 204 13.28 -1.67 -8.29
CA LYS A 204 13.94 -2.81 -7.63
C LYS A 204 15.31 -2.41 -7.08
N VAL A 205 16.16 -1.78 -7.89
CA VAL A 205 17.49 -1.30 -7.45
C VAL A 205 17.36 -0.30 -6.31
N ASN A 206 16.47 0.68 -6.42
CA ASN A 206 16.26 1.69 -5.37
C ASN A 206 15.78 1.06 -4.06
N ARG A 207 14.83 0.12 -4.15
CA ARG A 207 14.34 -0.61 -2.97
C ARG A 207 15.45 -1.41 -2.33
N ASP A 208 16.14 -2.26 -3.08
CA ASP A 208 17.13 -3.19 -2.54
C ASP A 208 18.32 -2.45 -1.93
N ALA A 209 18.75 -1.33 -2.54
CA ALA A 209 19.82 -0.49 -2.01
C ALA A 209 19.40 0.37 -0.81
N GLY A 210 18.12 0.78 -0.73
CA GLY A 210 17.66 1.82 0.19
C GLY A 210 16.81 1.35 1.36
N ILE A 211 16.19 0.16 1.31
CA ILE A 211 15.11 -0.21 2.23
C ILE A 211 15.51 -0.18 3.70
N ALA A 212 16.69 -0.69 4.07
CA ALA A 212 17.14 -0.72 5.45
C ALA A 212 17.34 0.70 6.03
N ALA A 213 17.97 1.59 5.24
CA ALA A 213 18.21 2.97 5.64
C ALA A 213 16.90 3.77 5.72
N VAL A 214 16.01 3.60 4.74
CA VAL A 214 14.69 4.24 4.71
C VAL A 214 13.82 3.77 5.87
N GLN A 215 13.80 2.47 6.18
CA GLN A 215 13.04 1.91 7.30
C GLN A 215 13.57 2.42 8.65
N THR A 216 14.89 2.54 8.80
CA THR A 216 15.50 3.11 10.01
C THR A 216 15.10 4.57 10.20
N ALA A 217 15.19 5.39 9.15
CA ALA A 217 14.77 6.79 9.20
C ALA A 217 13.26 6.94 9.42
N TRP A 218 12.46 6.04 8.84
CA TRP A 218 11.02 6.00 9.00
C TRP A 218 10.63 5.68 10.44
N ASN A 219 11.25 4.67 11.05
CA ASN A 219 11.03 4.31 12.45
C ASN A 219 11.39 5.48 13.37
N ALA A 220 12.57 6.05 13.21
CA ALA A 220 13.04 7.16 14.03
C ALA A 220 12.17 8.42 13.91
N ALA A 221 11.52 8.65 12.76
CA ALA A 221 10.62 9.77 12.56
C ALA A 221 9.17 9.49 12.99
N ALA A 222 8.79 8.22 13.10
CA ALA A 222 7.43 7.78 13.46
C ALA A 222 7.25 7.47 14.96
N ASP A 223 8.35 7.37 15.70
CA ASP A 223 8.42 7.28 17.16
C ASP A 223 8.06 8.63 17.84
#